data_AF-A0A1I9G8D0-F1
#
_entry.id   AF-A0A1I9G8D0-F1
#
_cell.length_a   1.000
_cell.length_b   1.000
_cell.length_c   1.000
_cell.angle_alpha   90.00
_cell.angle_beta   90.00
_cell.angle_gamma   90.00
#
_symmetry.space_group_name_H-M   'P 1'
#
loop_
_entity.id
_entity.type
_entity.pdbx_description
1 polymer ?
#
loop_
_entity_poly.entity_id
_entity_poly.type
_entity_poly.pdbx_seq_one_letter_code
_entity_poly.pdbx_strand_id
1 'polypeptide(L)'
;FCTNLNIDFLTVRLYAGLWVLVISIITVAVDGSRMLRYVTRFTEDIFASLISVIFIAESLRFLYQTFIHNPVANFEFYRHIRQKCELNAFNGERNDSQMMSICNGEPNTALLTTFIMISTFALAYGLRLLRQSYYLGRTLRRALGDFGVLIAIAVVASVAHLLVPDPYLQRLEVPDHFSFTNIEARQHGLFVSAYLPLNQLWVIIVAIVAALLVFILLFVETEITELLLSRKDRCLVKGSGLHWDLLLMGACTLLCSIFGLPWMCAAAVQSLAHCSSLSVPKKTAPGERPGVDYVLEQRVTTIGVSLLMGLFAFGGSYLRLPLASLFGVFLYLGVMNLTGVQFVQRIILFFIPGKYFPDTPYTESVIE
;
A
#
# COMPACT_ATOMS: atom_id res chain seq x y z
N PHE A 1 5.71 -2.37 -25.18
CA PHE A 1 5.52 -1.26 -26.15
C PHE A 1 6.85 -0.62 -26.49
N CYS A 2 7.51 0.10 -25.56
CA CYS A 2 8.77 0.80 -25.83
C CYS A 2 9.90 -0.12 -26.35
N THR A 3 10.03 -1.32 -25.77
CA THR A 3 11.00 -2.34 -26.21
C THR A 3 10.77 -2.81 -27.66
N ASN A 4 9.51 -2.88 -28.11
CA ASN A 4 9.17 -3.35 -29.46
C ASN A 4 9.40 -2.27 -30.51
N LEU A 5 9.42 -1.00 -30.10
CA LEU A 5 9.61 0.16 -30.98
C LEU A 5 11.03 0.72 -30.93
N ASN A 6 11.94 0.11 -30.16
CA ASN A 6 13.30 0.59 -29.91
C ASN A 6 13.34 2.07 -29.46
N ILE A 7 12.41 2.44 -28.56
CA ILE A 7 12.35 3.77 -27.96
C ILE A 7 12.73 3.67 -26.49
N ASP A 8 13.54 4.60 -26.03
CA ASP A 8 13.87 4.73 -24.61
C ASP A 8 12.62 5.00 -23.77
N PHE A 9 12.27 4.02 -22.93
CA PHE A 9 11.12 4.12 -22.02
C PHE A 9 11.17 5.38 -21.15
N LEU A 10 12.37 5.76 -20.72
CA LEU A 10 12.58 6.89 -19.82
C LEU A 10 12.26 8.22 -20.51
N THR A 11 12.58 8.34 -21.79
CA THR A 11 12.27 9.49 -22.63
C THR A 11 10.76 9.61 -22.85
N VAL A 12 10.08 8.53 -23.21
CA VAL A 12 8.60 8.51 -23.37
C VAL A 12 7.91 8.93 -22.07
N ARG A 13 8.41 8.43 -20.93
CA ARG A 13 7.92 8.78 -19.61
C ARG A 13 8.09 10.27 -19.30
N LEU A 14 9.20 10.89 -19.71
CA LEU A 14 9.41 12.33 -19.55
C LEU A 14 8.31 13.13 -20.27
N TYR A 15 8.04 12.82 -21.54
CA TYR A 15 6.98 13.49 -22.30
C TYR A 15 5.59 13.21 -21.74
N ALA A 16 5.33 11.98 -21.30
CA ALA A 16 4.06 11.67 -20.64
C ALA A 16 3.86 12.50 -19.36
N GLY A 17 4.91 12.66 -18.53
CA GLY A 17 4.86 13.51 -17.34
C GLY A 17 4.65 15.00 -17.66
N LEU A 18 5.24 15.50 -18.75
CA LEU A 18 4.99 16.85 -19.23
C LEU A 18 3.53 17.05 -19.65
N TRP A 19 2.97 16.09 -20.39
CA TRP A 19 1.56 16.12 -20.77
C TRP A 19 0.63 16.01 -19.56
N VAL A 20 0.97 15.22 -18.53
CA VAL A 20 0.20 15.16 -17.28
C VAL A 20 0.12 16.53 -16.61
N LEU A 21 1.23 17.29 -16.54
CA LEU A 21 1.22 18.65 -16.00
C LEU A 21 0.34 19.60 -16.85
N VAL A 22 0.43 19.53 -18.17
CA VAL A 22 -0.41 20.36 -19.06
C VAL A 22 -1.90 20.04 -18.86
N ILE A 23 -2.24 18.75 -18.82
CA ILE A 23 -3.62 18.29 -18.60
C ILE A 23 -4.11 18.71 -17.20
N SER A 24 -3.27 18.64 -16.16
CA SER A 24 -3.64 19.08 -14.81
C SER A 24 -3.92 20.58 -14.77
N ILE A 25 -3.11 21.42 -15.42
CA ILE A 25 -3.33 22.88 -15.50
C ILE A 25 -4.66 23.18 -16.21
N ILE A 26 -4.91 22.52 -17.35
CA ILE A 26 -6.18 22.70 -18.09
C ILE A 26 -7.37 22.26 -17.23
N THR A 27 -7.26 21.14 -16.53
CA THR A 27 -8.33 20.61 -15.68
C THR A 27 -8.62 21.54 -14.50
N VAL A 28 -7.59 22.13 -13.88
CA VAL A 28 -7.76 23.14 -12.83
C VAL A 28 -8.45 24.39 -13.38
N ALA A 29 -8.07 24.85 -14.57
CA ALA A 29 -8.65 26.03 -15.21
C ALA A 29 -10.14 25.86 -15.60
N VAL A 30 -10.58 24.61 -15.84
CA VAL A 30 -11.97 24.27 -16.20
C VAL A 30 -12.81 23.86 -14.96
N ASP A 31 -12.31 24.08 -13.74
CA ASP A 31 -12.95 23.66 -12.50
C ASP A 31 -13.26 22.14 -12.45
N GLY A 32 -12.29 21.31 -12.86
CA GLY A 32 -12.45 19.85 -12.88
C GLY A 32 -12.82 19.24 -11.52
N SER A 33 -12.45 19.89 -10.42
CA SER A 33 -12.84 19.52 -9.04
C SER A 33 -14.36 19.45 -8.84
N ARG A 34 -15.16 20.12 -9.68
CA ARG A 34 -16.63 20.03 -9.65
C ARG A 34 -17.14 18.61 -9.90
N MET A 35 -16.38 17.76 -10.61
CA MET A 35 -16.74 16.35 -10.83
C MET A 35 -16.90 15.57 -9.52
N LEU A 36 -16.27 16.01 -8.44
CA LEU A 36 -16.32 15.34 -7.14
C LEU A 36 -17.67 15.42 -6.45
N ARG A 37 -18.54 16.35 -6.86
CA ARG A 37 -19.93 16.38 -6.39
C ARG A 37 -20.72 15.14 -6.79
N TYR A 38 -20.28 14.41 -7.81
CA TYR A 38 -20.90 13.14 -8.23
C TYR A 38 -20.43 11.95 -7.39
N VAL A 39 -19.31 12.08 -6.68
CA VAL A 39 -18.83 11.04 -5.76
C VAL A 39 -19.68 11.14 -4.49
N THR A 40 -20.46 10.10 -4.24
CA THR A 40 -21.32 10.00 -3.06
C THR A 40 -20.69 9.06 -2.02
N ARG A 41 -21.25 9.07 -0.81
CA ARG A 41 -20.88 8.13 0.25
C ARG A 41 -20.89 6.67 -0.21
N PHE A 42 -21.81 6.31 -1.09
CA PHE A 42 -21.92 4.96 -1.63
C PHE A 42 -20.68 4.57 -2.45
N THR A 43 -20.24 5.44 -3.37
CA THR A 43 -19.04 5.18 -4.18
C THR A 43 -17.77 5.16 -3.35
N GLU A 44 -17.67 6.01 -2.32
CA GLU A 44 -16.53 6.00 -1.39
C GLU A 44 -16.43 4.70 -0.60
N ASP A 45 -17.56 4.19 -0.08
CA ASP A 45 -17.59 2.96 0.70
C ASP A 45 -17.29 1.73 -0.17
N ILE A 46 -17.74 1.73 -1.44
CA ILE A 46 -17.34 0.70 -2.42
C ILE A 46 -15.83 0.74 -2.63
N PHE A 47 -15.25 1.91 -2.86
CA PHE A 47 -13.82 2.05 -3.09
C PHE A 47 -12.98 1.59 -1.89
N ALA A 48 -13.37 1.99 -0.69
CA ALA A 48 -12.73 1.54 0.56
C ALA A 48 -12.83 0.02 0.74
N SER A 49 -13.98 -0.57 0.42
CA SER A 49 -14.17 -2.04 0.47
C SER A 49 -13.30 -2.76 -0.57
N LEU A 50 -13.21 -2.22 -1.79
CA LEU A 50 -12.40 -2.79 -2.88
C LEU A 50 -10.92 -2.81 -2.51
N ILE A 51 -10.37 -1.69 -2.02
CA ILE A 51 -8.96 -1.64 -1.59
C ILE A 51 -8.70 -2.65 -0.47
N SER A 52 -9.62 -2.78 0.47
CA SER A 52 -9.48 -3.73 1.57
C SER A 52 -9.47 -5.18 1.09
N VAL A 53 -10.33 -5.52 0.12
CA VAL A 53 -10.32 -6.83 -0.54
C VAL A 53 -9.02 -7.07 -1.30
N ILE A 54 -8.48 -6.07 -1.98
CA ILE A 54 -7.19 -6.16 -2.67
C ILE A 54 -6.07 -6.47 -1.67
N PHE A 55 -6.01 -5.82 -0.51
CA PHE A 55 -4.99 -6.12 0.51
C PHE A 55 -5.09 -7.54 1.07
N ILE A 56 -6.31 -8.04 1.32
CA ILE A 56 -6.53 -9.41 1.76
C ILE A 56 -6.10 -10.38 0.65
N ALA A 57 -6.50 -10.13 -0.59
CA ALA A 57 -6.17 -10.96 -1.74
C ALA A 57 -4.66 -11.01 -2.00
N GLU A 58 -3.96 -9.88 -1.89
CA GLU A 58 -2.50 -9.81 -2.09
C GLU A 58 -1.75 -10.56 -0.98
N SER A 59 -2.22 -10.49 0.26
CA SER A 59 -1.66 -11.26 1.38
C SER A 59 -1.83 -12.77 1.17
N LEU A 60 -3.00 -13.20 0.69
CA LEU A 60 -3.25 -14.60 0.34
C LEU A 60 -2.46 -15.05 -0.90
N ARG A 61 -2.31 -14.17 -1.90
CA ARG A 61 -1.52 -14.43 -3.11
C ARG A 61 -0.05 -14.63 -2.77
N PHE A 62 0.51 -13.79 -1.91
CA PHE A 62 1.88 -13.94 -1.41
C PHE A 62 2.08 -15.29 -0.72
N LEU A 63 1.13 -15.69 0.14
CA LEU A 63 1.15 -16.99 0.80
C LEU A 63 1.12 -18.14 -0.22
N TYR A 64 0.18 -18.08 -1.16
CA TYR A 64 0.01 -19.08 -2.22
C TYR A 64 1.26 -19.22 -3.09
N GLN A 65 1.85 -18.11 -3.53
CA GLN A 65 3.11 -18.10 -4.27
C GLN A 65 4.24 -18.73 -3.45
N THR A 66 4.31 -18.44 -2.15
CA THR A 66 5.31 -19.03 -1.25
C THR A 66 5.18 -20.56 -1.16
N PHE A 67 3.95 -21.10 -1.15
CA PHE A 67 3.70 -22.54 -1.20
C PHE A 67 4.05 -23.19 -2.54
N ILE A 68 3.90 -22.47 -3.65
CA ILE A 68 4.36 -22.95 -4.97
C ILE A 68 5.88 -23.00 -5.03
N HIS A 69 6.55 -21.96 -4.52
CA HIS A 69 8.02 -21.90 -4.50
C HIS A 69 8.62 -22.90 -3.51
N ASN A 70 7.94 -23.17 -2.39
CA ASN A 70 8.39 -24.07 -1.33
C ASN A 70 7.29 -25.10 -1.00
N PRO A 71 7.09 -26.13 -1.85
CA PRO A 71 6.04 -27.13 -1.65
C PRO A 71 6.31 -27.98 -0.41
N VAL A 72 5.29 -28.25 0.39
CA VAL A 72 5.42 -29.11 1.58
C VAL A 72 5.60 -30.55 1.14
N ALA A 73 6.85 -31.01 1.11
CA ALA A 73 7.23 -32.35 0.67
C ALA A 73 8.33 -32.94 1.55
N ASN A 74 8.52 -34.26 1.43
CA ASN A 74 9.54 -35.00 2.16
C ASN A 74 10.96 -34.60 1.73
N PHE A 75 11.95 -34.85 2.59
CA PHE A 75 13.35 -34.56 2.31
C PHE A 75 13.87 -35.19 0.99
N GLU A 76 13.43 -36.39 0.65
CA GLU A 76 13.81 -37.07 -0.61
C GLU A 76 13.37 -36.30 -1.85
N PHE A 77 12.19 -35.65 -1.81
CA PHE A 77 11.69 -34.83 -2.91
C PHE A 77 12.63 -33.64 -3.18
N TYR A 78 13.04 -32.93 -2.12
CA TYR A 78 13.98 -31.82 -2.23
C TYR A 78 15.36 -32.26 -2.73
N ARG A 79 15.85 -33.41 -2.28
CA ARG A 79 17.12 -33.99 -2.76
C ARG A 79 17.09 -34.29 -4.26
N HIS A 80 16.00 -34.90 -4.75
CA HIS A 80 15.82 -35.20 -6.17
C HIS A 80 15.74 -33.95 -7.04
N ILE A 81 15.04 -32.91 -6.57
CA ILE A 81 14.96 -31.64 -7.29
C ILE A 81 16.32 -30.97 -7.36
N ARG A 82 17.04 -30.89 -6.24
CA ARG A 82 18.36 -30.24 -6.21
C ARG A 82 19.34 -30.90 -7.19
N GLN A 83 19.34 -32.23 -7.25
CA GLN A 83 20.14 -32.99 -8.22
C GLN A 83 19.74 -32.71 -9.67
N LYS A 84 18.44 -32.61 -9.98
CA LYS A 84 17.96 -32.24 -11.33
C LYS A 84 18.38 -30.81 -11.69
N CYS A 85 18.33 -29.89 -10.75
CA CYS A 85 18.74 -28.50 -10.96
C CYS A 85 20.24 -28.38 -11.25
N GLU A 86 21.08 -29.13 -10.53
CA GLU A 86 22.52 -29.21 -10.80
C GLU A 86 22.81 -29.80 -12.18
N LEU A 87 22.09 -30.86 -12.58
CA LEU A 87 22.24 -31.48 -13.90
C LEU A 87 21.83 -30.52 -15.03
N ASN A 88 20.73 -29.80 -14.87
CA ASN A 88 20.25 -28.83 -15.85
C ASN A 88 21.19 -27.61 -15.96
N ALA A 89 21.76 -27.16 -14.83
CA ALA A 89 22.76 -26.10 -14.82
C ALA A 89 24.03 -26.51 -15.57
N PHE A 90 24.44 -27.79 -15.47
CA PHE A 90 25.57 -28.33 -16.22
C PHE A 90 25.28 -28.46 -17.72
N ASN A 91 24.07 -28.90 -18.08
CA ASN A 91 23.66 -29.12 -19.47
C ASN A 91 23.27 -27.83 -20.23
N GLY A 92 23.13 -26.70 -19.53
CA GLY A 92 22.76 -25.42 -20.14
C GLY A 92 21.32 -25.36 -20.68
N GLU A 93 20.46 -26.33 -20.30
CA GLU A 93 19.07 -26.38 -20.75
C GLU A 93 18.18 -25.46 -19.89
N ARG A 94 17.70 -24.37 -20.50
CA ARG A 94 17.01 -23.27 -19.81
C ARG A 94 15.48 -23.35 -19.95
N ASN A 95 14.89 -24.53 -19.83
CA ASN A 95 13.55 -24.75 -20.40
C ASN A 95 12.35 -24.80 -19.46
N ASP A 96 12.49 -24.58 -18.13
CA ASP A 96 11.30 -24.42 -17.28
C ASP A 96 11.47 -23.34 -16.19
N SER A 97 10.70 -22.25 -16.32
CA SER A 97 10.64 -21.16 -15.33
C SER A 97 10.11 -21.62 -13.97
N GLN A 98 9.20 -22.61 -13.96
CA GLN A 98 8.67 -23.19 -12.73
C GLN A 98 9.72 -24.06 -12.02
N MET A 99 10.49 -24.86 -12.76
CA MET A 99 11.53 -25.72 -12.19
C MET A 99 12.63 -24.89 -11.52
N MET A 100 13.11 -23.84 -12.18
CA MET A 100 14.13 -22.94 -11.65
C MET A 100 13.71 -22.28 -10.33
N SER A 101 12.41 -21.99 -10.17
CA SER A 101 11.88 -21.37 -8.96
C SER A 101 11.85 -22.34 -7.76
N ILE A 102 11.65 -23.64 -8.02
CA ILE A 102 11.61 -24.69 -6.99
C ILE A 102 13.03 -25.15 -6.63
N CYS A 103 14.02 -24.97 -7.51
CA CYS A 103 15.43 -25.29 -7.24
C CYS A 103 16.02 -24.59 -6.02
N ASN A 104 15.53 -23.39 -5.70
CA ASN A 104 15.93 -22.61 -4.53
C ASN A 104 14.99 -22.82 -3.33
N GLY A 105 14.00 -23.69 -3.47
CA GLY A 105 13.02 -23.97 -2.44
C GLY A 105 13.63 -24.80 -1.32
N GLU A 106 13.32 -24.43 -0.07
CA GLU A 106 13.83 -25.09 1.13
C GLU A 106 12.66 -25.68 1.94
N PRO A 107 12.87 -26.80 2.66
CA PRO A 107 11.80 -27.49 3.37
C PRO A 107 11.27 -26.65 4.53
N ASN A 108 9.97 -26.81 4.84
CA ASN A 108 9.26 -26.14 5.93
C ASN A 108 9.19 -24.60 5.89
N THR A 109 9.82 -23.95 4.90
CA THR A 109 9.78 -22.49 4.75
C THR A 109 8.35 -21.98 4.59
N ALA A 110 7.51 -22.64 3.77
CA ALA A 110 6.12 -22.23 3.58
C ALA A 110 5.28 -22.30 4.86
N LEU A 111 5.48 -23.33 5.69
CA LEU A 111 4.77 -23.44 6.97
C LEU A 111 5.25 -22.37 7.95
N LEU A 112 6.55 -22.13 8.02
CA LEU A 112 7.11 -21.09 8.89
C LEU A 112 6.63 -19.68 8.48
N THR A 113 6.58 -19.37 7.18
CA THR A 113 6.06 -18.07 6.70
C THR A 113 4.59 -17.90 7.03
N THR A 114 3.78 -18.97 6.93
CA THR A 114 2.36 -18.91 7.36
C THR A 114 2.23 -18.61 8.84
N PHE A 115 3.05 -19.26 9.68
CA PHE A 115 3.03 -19.08 11.12
C PHE A 115 3.40 -17.65 11.51
N ILE A 116 4.44 -17.09 10.88
CA ILE A 116 4.87 -15.70 11.09
C ILE A 116 3.77 -14.72 10.66
N MET A 117 3.18 -14.92 9.47
CA MET A 117 2.12 -14.06 8.95
C MET A 117 0.90 -14.04 9.89
N ILE A 118 0.41 -15.22 10.30
CA ILE A 118 -0.73 -15.35 11.21
C ILE A 118 -0.40 -14.80 12.59
N SER A 119 0.82 -15.03 13.10
CA SER A 119 1.25 -14.50 14.39
C SER A 119 1.28 -12.98 14.42
N THR A 120 1.82 -12.33 13.37
CA THR A 120 1.81 -10.86 13.27
C THR A 120 0.38 -10.32 13.19
N PHE A 121 -0.48 -10.95 12.39
CA PHE A 121 -1.90 -10.59 12.30
C PHE A 121 -2.61 -10.71 13.65
N ALA A 122 -2.49 -11.86 14.32
CA ALA A 122 -3.15 -12.15 15.58
C ALA A 122 -2.66 -11.23 16.71
N LEU A 123 -1.35 -10.95 16.78
CA LEU A 123 -0.79 -10.04 17.77
C LEU A 123 -1.22 -8.59 17.52
N ALA A 124 -1.21 -8.11 16.27
CA ALA A 124 -1.69 -6.78 15.92
C ALA A 124 -3.18 -6.62 16.24
N TYR A 125 -4.00 -7.63 15.88
CA TYR A 125 -5.42 -7.65 16.20
C TYR A 125 -5.68 -7.74 17.72
N GLY A 126 -4.91 -8.54 18.45
CA GLY A 126 -4.98 -8.64 19.90
C GLY A 126 -4.66 -7.31 20.60
N LEU A 127 -3.61 -6.60 20.18
CA LEU A 127 -3.28 -5.26 20.69
C LEU A 127 -4.38 -4.24 20.37
N ARG A 128 -5.06 -4.39 19.22
CA ARG A 128 -6.23 -3.59 18.88
C ARG A 128 -7.42 -3.87 19.80
N LEU A 129 -7.69 -5.13 20.13
CA LEU A 129 -8.74 -5.51 21.08
C LEU A 129 -8.41 -5.01 22.50
N LEU A 130 -7.14 -5.08 22.91
CA LEU A 130 -6.69 -4.56 24.20
C LEU A 130 -6.99 -3.06 24.35
N ARG A 131 -6.91 -2.27 23.26
CA ARG A 131 -7.28 -0.85 23.24
C ARG A 131 -8.71 -0.60 23.71
N GLN A 132 -9.64 -1.50 23.36
CA GLN A 132 -11.06 -1.40 23.71
C GLN A 132 -11.39 -2.10 25.03
N SER A 133 -10.56 -3.04 25.44
CA SER A 133 -10.75 -3.81 26.68
C SER A 133 -10.67 -2.95 27.94
N TYR A 134 -11.22 -3.47 29.04
CA TYR A 134 -11.12 -2.84 30.37
C TYR A 134 -9.79 -3.10 31.06
N TYR A 135 -8.92 -3.93 30.46
CA TYR A 135 -7.61 -4.26 31.02
C TYR A 135 -6.62 -3.12 30.76
N LEU A 136 -5.67 -2.94 31.70
CA LEU A 136 -4.61 -1.92 31.72
C LEU A 136 -5.08 -0.47 31.93
N GLY A 137 -4.17 0.37 32.45
CA GLY A 137 -4.42 1.80 32.64
C GLY A 137 -4.69 2.53 31.32
N ARG A 138 -5.50 3.60 31.37
CA ARG A 138 -5.94 4.39 30.19
C ARG A 138 -4.79 4.82 29.27
N THR A 139 -3.66 5.25 29.84
CA THR A 139 -2.50 5.73 29.09
C THR A 139 -1.80 4.59 28.34
N LEU A 140 -1.50 3.50 29.04
CA LEU A 140 -0.84 2.33 28.46
C LEU A 140 -1.70 1.67 27.38
N ARG A 141 -3.01 1.51 27.63
CA ARG A 141 -3.96 0.94 26.67
C ARG A 141 -4.04 1.74 25.37
N ARG A 142 -3.95 3.07 25.44
CA ARG A 142 -3.89 3.94 24.25
C ARG A 142 -2.57 3.77 23.51
N ALA A 143 -1.45 3.83 24.23
CA ALA A 143 -0.13 3.65 23.64
C ALA A 143 0.02 2.29 22.92
N LEU A 144 -0.39 1.19 23.55
CA LEU A 144 -0.35 -0.15 22.94
C LEU A 144 -1.30 -0.28 21.74
N GLY A 145 -2.44 0.41 21.77
CA GLY A 145 -3.38 0.42 20.65
C GLY A 145 -2.91 1.25 19.45
N ASP A 146 -2.13 2.30 19.67
CA ASP A 146 -1.61 3.18 18.61
C ASP A 146 -0.30 2.63 18.01
N PHE A 147 0.59 2.07 18.84
CA PHE A 147 1.83 1.41 18.39
C PHE A 147 1.67 -0.10 18.10
N GLY A 148 0.45 -0.63 18.17
CA GLY A 148 0.20 -2.08 18.16
C GLY A 148 0.78 -2.80 16.95
N VAL A 149 0.65 -2.22 15.75
CA VAL A 149 1.22 -2.79 14.52
C VAL A 149 2.75 -2.82 14.57
N LEU A 150 3.39 -1.74 15.01
CA LEU A 150 4.85 -1.65 15.12
C LEU A 150 5.39 -2.66 16.15
N ILE A 151 4.74 -2.73 17.31
CA ILE A 151 5.08 -3.70 18.36
C ILE A 151 4.92 -5.13 17.83
N ALA A 152 3.85 -5.42 17.10
CA ALA A 152 3.63 -6.74 16.52
C ALA A 152 4.74 -7.15 15.55
N ILE A 153 5.14 -6.25 14.64
CA ILE A 153 6.27 -6.50 13.73
C ILE A 153 7.56 -6.74 14.54
N ALA A 154 7.88 -5.87 15.50
CA ALA A 154 9.13 -5.96 16.26
C ALA A 154 9.22 -7.23 17.11
N VAL A 155 8.12 -7.62 17.76
CA VAL A 155 8.06 -8.84 18.57
C VAL A 155 8.16 -10.07 17.68
N VAL A 156 7.37 -10.16 16.60
CA VAL A 156 7.42 -11.35 15.73
C VAL A 156 8.76 -11.44 14.98
N ALA A 157 9.31 -10.32 14.52
CA ALA A 157 10.61 -10.30 13.86
C ALA A 157 11.75 -10.68 14.81
N SER A 158 11.76 -10.17 16.05
CA SER A 158 12.79 -10.55 17.04
C SER A 158 12.68 -12.02 17.44
N VAL A 159 11.47 -12.52 17.67
CA VAL A 159 11.20 -13.94 17.95
C VAL A 159 11.66 -14.81 16.77
N ALA A 160 11.33 -14.45 15.53
CA ALA A 160 11.77 -15.19 14.35
C ALA A 160 13.31 -15.21 14.24
N HIS A 161 13.98 -14.10 14.49
CA HIS A 161 15.44 -14.01 14.44
C HIS A 161 16.13 -14.81 15.57
N LEU A 162 15.52 -14.92 16.75
CA LEU A 162 16.09 -15.65 17.88
C LEU A 162 15.85 -17.17 17.79
N LEU A 163 14.68 -17.59 17.30
CA LEU A 163 14.30 -19.01 17.24
C LEU A 163 14.74 -19.70 15.95
N VAL A 164 14.93 -18.96 14.85
CA VAL A 164 15.26 -19.53 13.55
C VAL A 164 16.64 -19.05 13.11
N PRO A 165 17.71 -19.87 13.24
CA PRO A 165 19.01 -19.54 12.67
C PRO A 165 18.89 -19.50 11.13
N ASP A 166 19.12 -18.32 10.55
CA ASP A 166 18.84 -17.99 9.15
C ASP A 166 19.59 -18.84 8.14
N PRO A 167 18.87 -19.37 7.12
CA PRO A 167 18.95 -18.77 5.78
C PRO A 167 17.62 -18.66 5.00
N TYR A 168 16.48 -19.15 5.51
CA TYR A 168 15.37 -19.53 4.62
C TYR A 168 14.20 -18.55 4.52
N LEU A 169 14.14 -17.53 5.37
CA LEU A 169 13.04 -16.57 5.32
C LEU A 169 13.35 -15.43 4.35
N GLN A 170 12.42 -15.19 3.40
CA GLN A 170 12.50 -14.02 2.55
C GLN A 170 12.42 -12.75 3.41
N ARG A 171 13.47 -11.94 3.34
CA ARG A 171 13.61 -10.70 4.09
C ARG A 171 13.42 -9.51 3.16
N LEU A 172 13.05 -8.39 3.74
CA LEU A 172 13.10 -7.12 3.02
C LEU A 172 14.57 -6.77 2.76
N GLU A 173 14.96 -6.82 1.49
CA GLU A 173 16.29 -6.44 1.03
C GLU A 173 16.24 -5.00 0.53
N VAL A 174 16.94 -4.11 1.24
CA VAL A 174 17.15 -2.73 0.83
C VAL A 174 18.59 -2.63 0.32
N PRO A 175 18.82 -2.11 -0.90
CA PRO A 175 20.17 -2.03 -1.46
C PRO A 175 21.03 -1.07 -0.64
N ASP A 176 22.28 -1.46 -0.38
CA ASP A 176 23.23 -0.62 0.37
C ASP A 176 23.78 0.57 -0.46
N HIS A 177 23.58 0.55 -1.78
CA HIS A 177 24.03 1.59 -2.70
C HIS A 177 22.91 2.04 -3.64
N PHE A 178 22.90 3.33 -3.99
CA PHE A 178 21.99 3.83 -5.01
C PHE A 178 22.45 3.42 -6.41
N SER A 179 21.70 2.51 -7.03
CA SER A 179 21.82 2.20 -8.45
C SER A 179 20.78 2.97 -9.26
N PHE A 180 21.15 3.51 -10.42
CA PHE A 180 20.20 4.15 -11.34
C PHE A 180 19.61 3.13 -12.30
N THR A 181 18.34 3.31 -12.69
CA THR A 181 17.55 2.33 -13.47
C THR A 181 18.13 1.99 -14.85
N ASN A 182 18.93 2.88 -15.46
CA ASN A 182 19.67 2.62 -16.69
C ASN A 182 20.89 3.55 -16.77
N ILE A 183 22.09 2.99 -16.61
CA ILE A 183 23.35 3.75 -16.56
C ILE A 183 23.77 4.18 -17.98
N GLU A 184 23.53 3.34 -18.98
CA GLU A 184 23.93 3.58 -20.37
C GLU A 184 23.10 4.69 -21.02
N ALA A 185 21.78 4.70 -20.77
CA ALA A 185 20.89 5.73 -21.32
C ALA A 185 20.98 7.08 -20.58
N ARG A 186 21.51 7.12 -19.35
CA ARG A 186 21.52 8.35 -18.51
C ARG A 186 22.79 9.17 -18.57
N GLN A 187 23.93 8.67 -19.07
CA GLN A 187 25.27 9.30 -19.27
C GLN A 187 25.82 10.23 -18.14
N HIS A 188 25.05 11.21 -17.65
CA HIS A 188 25.28 12.11 -16.50
C HIS A 188 24.59 11.69 -15.18
N GLY A 189 23.73 10.65 -15.21
CA GLY A 189 23.25 9.92 -14.02
C GLY A 189 21.97 10.43 -13.34
N LEU A 190 21.77 11.75 -13.21
CA LEU A 190 20.64 12.31 -12.44
C LEU A 190 19.42 12.68 -13.30
N PHE A 191 19.64 13.28 -14.46
CA PHE A 191 18.58 13.77 -15.35
C PHE A 191 18.35 12.84 -16.53
N VAL A 192 17.10 12.72 -16.94
CA VAL A 192 16.73 12.01 -18.16
C VAL A 192 17.00 12.90 -19.37
N SER A 193 17.79 12.42 -20.34
CA SER A 193 18.00 13.13 -21.60
C SER A 193 16.71 13.15 -22.41
N ALA A 194 16.20 14.34 -22.73
CA ALA A 194 15.04 14.52 -23.61
C ALA A 194 15.39 14.40 -25.12
N TYR A 195 16.48 13.72 -25.45
CA TYR A 195 16.93 13.61 -26.84
C TYR A 195 16.07 12.58 -27.59
N LEU A 196 15.37 13.02 -28.63
CA LEU A 196 14.82 12.11 -29.65
C LEU A 196 15.42 12.44 -31.01
N PRO A 197 15.69 11.42 -31.84
CA PRO A 197 15.97 11.63 -33.25
C PRO A 197 14.73 12.23 -33.94
N LEU A 198 14.95 13.10 -34.93
CA LEU A 198 13.90 13.79 -35.69
C LEU A 198 12.83 12.84 -36.27
N ASN A 199 13.22 11.61 -36.60
CA ASN A 199 12.32 10.57 -37.12
C ASN A 199 11.28 10.08 -36.09
N GLN A 200 11.51 10.30 -34.79
CA GLN A 200 10.68 9.77 -33.70
C GLN A 200 9.83 10.83 -32.99
N LEU A 201 9.68 12.04 -33.55
CA LEU A 201 8.86 13.10 -32.95
C LEU A 201 7.38 12.70 -32.74
N TRP A 202 6.86 11.76 -33.53
CA TRP A 202 5.54 11.17 -33.37
C TRP A 202 5.29 10.58 -31.96
N VAL A 203 6.36 10.17 -31.26
CA VAL A 203 6.30 9.64 -29.89
C VAL A 203 5.74 10.66 -28.90
N ILE A 204 5.99 11.96 -29.12
CA ILE A 204 5.46 13.02 -28.26
C ILE A 204 3.93 13.05 -28.33
N ILE A 205 3.36 12.82 -29.51
CA ILE A 205 1.91 12.79 -29.72
C ILE A 205 1.32 11.51 -29.13
N VAL A 206 1.96 10.35 -29.35
CA VAL A 206 1.53 9.08 -28.76
C VAL A 206 1.57 9.13 -27.22
N ALA A 207 2.54 9.84 -26.64
CA ALA A 207 2.65 10.04 -25.20
C ALA A 207 1.46 10.80 -24.60
N ILE A 208 0.71 11.61 -25.37
CA ILE A 208 -0.51 12.28 -24.91
C ILE A 208 -1.57 11.26 -24.49
N VAL A 209 -1.76 10.21 -25.29
CA VAL A 209 -2.77 9.18 -25.01
C VAL A 209 -2.44 8.45 -23.71
N ALA A 210 -1.16 8.09 -23.54
CA ALA A 210 -0.69 7.47 -22.30
C ALA A 210 -0.80 8.43 -21.10
N ALA A 211 -0.45 9.70 -21.28
CA ALA A 211 -0.56 10.73 -20.25
C ALA A 211 -2.00 10.98 -19.83
N LEU A 212 -2.96 10.96 -20.75
CA LEU A 212 -4.37 11.12 -20.44
C LEU A 212 -4.89 9.97 -19.58
N LEU A 213 -4.53 8.72 -19.90
CA LEU A 213 -4.93 7.55 -19.12
C LEU A 213 -4.31 7.60 -17.71
N VAL A 214 -3.02 7.93 -17.62
CA VAL A 214 -2.32 8.09 -16.34
C VAL A 214 -2.92 9.24 -15.53
N PHE A 215 -3.20 10.38 -16.16
CA PHE A 215 -3.81 11.52 -15.50
C PHE A 215 -5.16 11.16 -14.90
N ILE A 216 -6.03 10.44 -15.64
CA ILE A 216 -7.31 9.98 -15.10
C ILE A 216 -7.11 9.11 -13.86
N LEU A 217 -6.15 8.17 -13.89
CA LEU A 217 -5.86 7.31 -12.73
C LEU A 217 -5.38 8.14 -11.53
N LEU A 218 -4.41 9.04 -11.75
CA LEU A 218 -3.87 9.89 -10.69
C LEU A 218 -4.94 10.84 -10.13
N PHE A 219 -5.75 11.44 -10.99
CA PHE A 219 -6.87 12.31 -10.61
C PHE A 219 -7.89 11.57 -9.74
N VAL A 220 -8.32 10.38 -10.18
CA VAL A 220 -9.28 9.56 -9.43
C VAL A 220 -8.72 9.18 -8.07
N GLU A 221 -7.45 8.74 -8.01
CA GLU A 221 -6.83 8.40 -6.74
C GLU A 221 -6.72 9.62 -5.82
N THR A 222 -6.10 10.72 -6.26
CA THR A 222 -5.90 11.90 -5.40
C THR A 222 -7.21 12.48 -4.89
N GLU A 223 -8.20 12.64 -5.76
CA GLU A 223 -9.43 13.31 -5.38
C GLU A 223 -10.34 12.42 -4.52
N ILE A 224 -10.40 11.10 -4.78
CA ILE A 224 -11.11 10.19 -3.88
C ILE A 224 -10.43 10.15 -2.52
N THR A 225 -9.10 10.19 -2.45
CA THR A 225 -8.40 10.24 -1.16
C THR A 225 -8.73 11.51 -0.38
N GLU A 226 -8.84 12.65 -1.05
CA GLU A 226 -9.18 13.93 -0.43
C GLU A 226 -10.63 13.95 0.06
N LEU A 227 -11.57 13.40 -0.71
CA LEU A 227 -12.97 13.22 -0.29
C LEU A 227 -13.10 12.31 0.95
N LEU A 228 -12.37 11.19 0.95
CA LEU A 228 -12.35 10.27 2.09
C LEU A 228 -11.77 10.93 3.36
N LEU A 229 -10.78 11.81 3.19
CA LEU A 229 -10.15 12.53 4.29
C LEU A 229 -11.03 13.67 4.83
N SER A 230 -11.64 14.44 3.92
CA SER A 230 -12.51 15.61 4.20
C SER A 230 -13.92 15.25 4.66
N ARG A 231 -14.17 13.98 4.98
CA ARG A 231 -15.45 13.51 5.54
C ARG A 231 -15.85 14.34 6.77
N LYS A 232 -17.11 14.80 6.78
CA LYS A 232 -17.68 15.59 7.89
C LYS A 232 -17.59 14.86 9.24
N ASP A 233 -17.66 13.53 9.24
CA ASP A 233 -17.51 12.68 10.42
C ASP A 233 -16.15 12.84 11.13
N ARG A 234 -15.15 13.43 10.46
CA ARG A 234 -13.79 13.65 11.00
C ARG A 234 -13.62 15.00 11.71
N CYS A 235 -14.60 15.91 11.63
CA CYS A 235 -14.55 17.21 12.31
C CYS A 235 -13.26 18.00 12.01
N LEU A 236 -12.81 18.00 10.74
CA LEU A 236 -11.67 18.81 10.30
C LEU A 236 -12.02 20.30 10.36
N VAL A 237 -11.05 21.12 10.76
CA VAL A 237 -11.25 22.56 11.01
C VAL A 237 -10.72 23.39 9.86
N LYS A 238 -9.61 22.98 9.22
CA LYS A 238 -9.06 23.67 8.06
C LYS A 238 -9.77 23.22 6.77
N GLY A 239 -9.88 24.15 5.83
CA GLY A 239 -10.45 23.90 4.51
C GLY A 239 -9.56 23.01 3.64
N SER A 240 -10.20 22.36 2.65
CA SER A 240 -9.56 21.48 1.65
C SER A 240 -9.05 22.27 0.45
N GLY A 241 -8.02 21.74 -0.22
CA GLY A 241 -7.24 22.42 -1.24
C GLY A 241 -7.28 21.78 -2.64
N LEU A 242 -8.35 21.05 -3.00
CA LEU A 242 -8.56 20.28 -4.24
C LEU A 242 -7.79 20.78 -5.49
N HIS A 243 -8.00 22.04 -5.90
CA HIS A 243 -7.35 22.58 -7.10
C HIS A 243 -5.82 22.67 -6.98
N TRP A 244 -5.33 23.01 -5.79
CA TRP A 244 -3.90 23.10 -5.52
C TRP A 244 -3.28 21.70 -5.47
N ASP A 245 -3.99 20.72 -4.91
CA ASP A 245 -3.52 19.34 -4.82
C ASP A 245 -3.44 18.71 -6.22
N LEU A 246 -4.35 19.04 -7.13
CA LEU A 246 -4.30 18.62 -8.53
C LEU A 246 -3.10 19.23 -9.29
N LEU A 247 -2.82 20.53 -9.07
CA LEU A 247 -1.64 21.19 -9.65
C LEU A 247 -0.34 20.58 -9.09
N LEU A 248 -0.31 20.33 -7.78
CA LEU A 248 0.84 19.75 -7.09
C LEU A 248 1.12 18.33 -7.59
N MET A 249 0.08 17.52 -7.81
CA MET A 249 0.22 16.19 -8.41
C MET A 249 0.85 16.26 -9.81
N GLY A 250 0.37 17.18 -10.67
CA GLY A 250 0.96 17.41 -12.00
C GLY A 250 2.42 17.87 -11.94
N ALA A 251 2.76 18.75 -10.99
CA ALA A 251 4.12 19.22 -10.80
C ALA A 251 5.05 18.09 -10.28
N CYS A 252 4.60 17.31 -9.30
CA CYS A 252 5.34 16.20 -8.75
C CYS A 252 5.56 15.08 -9.77
N THR A 253 4.58 14.79 -10.63
CA THR A 253 4.73 13.79 -11.71
C THR A 253 5.75 14.24 -12.74
N LEU A 254 5.76 15.52 -13.13
CA LEU A 254 6.80 16.08 -14.00
C LEU A 254 8.19 15.99 -13.34
N LEU A 255 8.32 16.39 -12.07
CA LEU A 255 9.58 16.30 -11.34
C LEU A 255 10.08 14.85 -11.27
N CYS A 256 9.21 13.90 -10.91
CA CYS A 256 9.56 12.48 -10.91
C CYS A 256 9.97 12.00 -12.32
N SER A 257 9.31 12.47 -13.37
CA SER A 257 9.69 12.19 -14.76
C SER A 257 11.07 12.73 -15.15
N ILE A 258 11.42 13.95 -14.72
CA ILE A 258 12.72 14.58 -14.99
C ILE A 258 13.87 13.80 -14.32
N PHE A 259 13.65 13.31 -13.10
CA PHE A 259 14.62 12.48 -12.37
C PHE A 259 14.53 10.97 -12.72
N GLY A 260 13.55 10.59 -13.54
CA GLY A 260 13.27 9.20 -13.89
C GLY A 260 12.84 8.33 -12.70
N LEU A 261 12.24 8.94 -11.68
CA LEU A 261 11.67 8.31 -10.49
C LEU A 261 10.24 7.81 -10.76
N PRO A 262 9.76 6.77 -10.04
CA PRO A 262 8.36 6.36 -10.08
C PRO A 262 7.42 7.53 -9.80
N TRP A 263 6.28 7.58 -10.50
CA TRP A 263 5.26 8.60 -10.23
C TRP A 263 4.55 8.20 -8.94
N MET A 264 4.22 9.19 -8.12
CA MET A 264 3.54 8.97 -6.86
C MET A 264 2.09 9.45 -6.97
N CYS A 265 1.20 8.73 -6.31
CA CYS A 265 -0.19 9.09 -6.11
C CYS A 265 -0.49 9.20 -4.61
N ALA A 266 -1.63 9.79 -4.26
CA ALA A 266 -2.07 9.84 -2.87
C ALA A 266 -2.50 8.44 -2.39
N ALA A 267 -1.91 7.97 -1.30
CA ALA A 267 -2.19 6.65 -0.75
C ALA A 267 -3.39 6.68 0.20
N ALA A 268 -4.58 6.30 -0.27
CA ALA A 268 -5.85 6.44 0.47
C ALA A 268 -5.79 5.79 1.87
N VAL A 269 -5.35 4.54 1.94
CA VAL A 269 -5.36 3.78 3.20
C VAL A 269 -4.33 4.31 4.19
N GLN A 270 -3.15 4.71 3.72
CA GLN A 270 -2.13 5.30 4.58
C GLN A 270 -2.57 6.67 5.10
N SER A 271 -3.14 7.52 4.23
CA SER A 271 -3.68 8.83 4.61
C SER A 271 -4.81 8.70 5.63
N LEU A 272 -5.71 7.72 5.46
CA LEU A 272 -6.78 7.44 6.43
C LEU A 272 -6.24 6.90 7.75
N ALA A 273 -5.26 6.00 7.72
CA ALA A 273 -4.62 5.47 8.92
C ALA A 273 -3.90 6.59 9.70
N HIS A 274 -3.17 7.47 8.99
CA HIS A 274 -2.50 8.63 9.57
C HIS A 274 -3.48 9.64 10.15
N CYS A 275 -4.57 9.97 9.46
CA CYS A 275 -5.62 10.82 10.00
C CYS A 275 -6.28 10.19 11.25
N SER A 276 -6.50 8.88 11.23
CA SER A 276 -7.10 8.16 12.36
C SER A 276 -6.21 8.16 13.61
N SER A 277 -4.89 8.12 13.47
CA SER A 277 -3.97 8.20 14.61
C SER A 277 -3.87 9.61 15.20
N LEU A 278 -4.22 10.63 14.42
CA LEU A 278 -4.30 12.04 14.85
C LEU A 278 -5.70 12.44 15.34
N SER A 279 -6.67 11.53 15.27
CA SER A 279 -8.05 11.79 15.70
C SER A 279 -8.20 11.63 17.21
N VAL A 280 -8.76 12.66 17.85
CA VAL A 280 -9.04 12.65 19.30
C VAL A 280 -10.48 12.17 19.50
N PRO A 281 -10.70 11.08 20.26
CA PRO A 281 -12.05 10.58 20.50
C PRO A 281 -12.83 11.52 21.43
N LYS A 282 -14.10 11.77 21.10
CA LYS A 282 -15.04 12.56 21.90
C LYS A 282 -15.22 11.91 23.28
N LYS A 283 -15.26 12.73 24.34
CA LYS A 283 -15.62 12.27 25.69
C LYS A 283 -17.13 12.08 25.75
N THR A 284 -17.60 10.88 25.48
CA THR A 284 -19.02 10.53 25.54
C THR A 284 -19.40 9.88 26.86
N ALA A 285 -20.66 10.05 27.27
CA ALA A 285 -21.22 9.29 28.38
C ALA A 285 -21.36 7.80 28.01
N PRO A 286 -21.41 6.88 28.99
CA PRO A 286 -21.60 5.45 28.70
C PRO A 286 -22.90 5.24 27.91
N GLY A 287 -22.81 4.69 26.69
CA GLY A 287 -23.95 4.42 25.80
C GLY A 287 -24.13 5.39 24.64
N GLU A 288 -23.47 6.56 24.65
CA GLU A 288 -23.51 7.50 23.51
C GLU A 288 -22.49 7.10 22.43
N ARG A 289 -22.87 7.26 21.15
CA ARG A 289 -22.10 6.78 19.99
C ARG A 289 -20.65 7.34 20.02
N PRO A 290 -19.62 6.49 19.87
CA PRO A 290 -18.23 6.97 19.83
C PRO A 290 -18.02 7.86 18.61
N GLY A 291 -17.69 9.13 18.85
CA GLY A 291 -17.42 10.12 17.81
C GLY A 291 -15.97 10.63 17.85
N VAL A 292 -15.53 11.25 16.77
CA VAL A 292 -14.30 12.03 16.73
C VAL A 292 -14.64 13.46 17.16
N ASP A 293 -13.86 14.03 18.08
CA ASP A 293 -14.06 15.41 18.55
C ASP A 293 -13.41 16.39 17.55
N TYR A 294 -12.12 16.21 17.31
CA TYR A 294 -11.34 16.93 16.31
C TYR A 294 -10.12 16.10 15.89
N VAL A 295 -9.49 16.48 14.79
CA VAL A 295 -8.23 15.89 14.30
C VAL A 295 -7.12 16.91 14.44
N LEU A 296 -5.96 16.46 14.91
CA LEU A 296 -4.75 17.29 15.00
C LEU A 296 -4.12 17.47 13.61
N GLU A 297 -4.39 18.60 12.97
CA GLU A 297 -3.88 18.90 11.63
C GLU A 297 -2.46 19.49 11.67
N GLN A 298 -1.46 18.66 11.39
CA GLN A 298 -0.03 19.02 11.46
C GLN A 298 0.76 18.63 10.20
N ARG A 299 1.82 19.40 9.90
CA ARG A 299 2.74 19.14 8.78
C ARG A 299 3.97 18.32 9.18
N VAL A 300 4.33 18.35 10.46
CA VAL A 300 5.58 17.78 10.99
C VAL A 300 5.63 16.27 10.85
N THR A 301 4.52 15.56 11.06
CA THR A 301 4.50 14.10 10.94
C THR A 301 4.78 13.62 9.53
N THR A 302 4.25 14.31 8.51
CA THR A 302 4.45 13.90 7.12
C THR A 302 5.91 14.10 6.72
N ILE A 303 6.50 15.24 7.09
CA ILE A 303 7.93 15.52 6.90
C ILE A 303 8.77 14.49 7.66
N GLY A 304 8.43 14.23 8.92
CA GLY A 304 9.12 13.25 9.76
C GLY A 304 9.11 11.85 9.15
N VAL A 305 7.95 11.36 8.68
CA VAL A 305 7.85 10.06 8.01
C VAL A 305 8.68 10.02 6.73
N SER A 306 8.63 11.07 5.88
CA SER A 306 9.43 11.13 4.66
C SER A 306 10.94 11.13 4.92
N LEU A 307 11.38 11.86 5.96
CA LEU A 307 12.79 11.91 6.35
C LEU A 307 13.24 10.57 6.93
N LEU A 308 12.41 9.92 7.75
CA LEU A 308 12.69 8.61 8.31
C LEU A 308 12.74 7.53 7.22
N MET A 309 11.84 7.57 6.23
CA MET A 309 11.89 6.70 5.05
C MET A 309 13.20 6.90 4.27
N GLY A 310 13.60 8.16 4.06
CA GLY A 310 14.89 8.48 3.45
C GLY A 310 16.07 7.91 4.24
N LEU A 311 16.07 8.07 5.56
CA LEU A 311 17.12 7.55 6.44
C LEU A 311 17.17 6.02 6.45
N PHE A 312 16.01 5.34 6.45
CA PHE A 312 15.95 3.88 6.39
C PHE A 312 16.43 3.32 5.06
N ALA A 313 16.29 4.06 3.95
CA ALA A 313 16.85 3.65 2.67
C ALA A 313 18.39 3.53 2.70
N PHE A 314 19.07 4.27 3.58
CA PHE A 314 20.53 4.15 3.80
C PHE A 314 20.92 3.05 4.80
N GLY A 315 19.96 2.54 5.58
CA GLY A 315 20.18 1.60 6.69
C GLY A 315 19.89 0.14 6.32
N GLY A 316 20.02 -0.25 5.05
CA GLY A 316 19.53 -1.53 4.53
C GLY A 316 20.05 -2.76 5.27
N SER A 317 21.32 -2.77 5.66
CA SER A 317 21.93 -3.83 6.47
C SER A 317 21.25 -4.09 7.83
N TYR A 318 20.62 -3.07 8.43
CA TYR A 318 19.94 -3.16 9.73
C TYR A 318 18.46 -3.53 9.62
N LEU A 319 17.84 -3.35 8.45
CA LEU A 319 16.38 -3.47 8.27
C LEU A 319 15.94 -4.80 7.66
N ARG A 320 16.51 -5.92 8.11
CA ARG A 320 16.20 -7.28 7.61
C ARG A 320 14.92 -7.85 8.22
N LEU A 321 13.80 -7.18 8.01
CA LEU A 321 12.51 -7.63 8.49
C LEU A 321 11.99 -8.81 7.66
N PRO A 322 11.36 -9.82 8.28
CA PRO A 322 10.75 -10.92 7.57
C PRO A 322 9.57 -10.41 6.73
N LEU A 323 9.60 -10.66 5.42
CA LEU A 323 8.59 -10.19 4.48
C LEU A 323 7.19 -10.73 4.84
N ALA A 324 7.13 -11.96 5.36
CA ALA A 324 5.91 -12.58 5.87
C ALA A 324 5.23 -11.77 6.98
N SER A 325 5.99 -11.08 7.85
CA SER A 325 5.42 -10.23 8.89
C SER A 325 4.75 -8.98 8.30
N LEU A 326 5.30 -8.42 7.22
CA LEU A 326 4.71 -7.27 6.53
C LEU A 326 3.37 -7.64 5.89
N PHE A 327 3.29 -8.81 5.26
CA PHE A 327 2.02 -9.32 4.72
C PHE A 327 1.00 -9.67 5.82
N GLY A 328 1.45 -10.10 7.00
CA GLY A 328 0.57 -10.23 8.17
C GLY A 328 -0.07 -8.89 8.59
N VAL A 329 0.68 -7.79 8.47
CA VAL A 329 0.17 -6.43 8.69
C VAL A 329 -0.77 -5.99 7.56
N PHE A 330 -0.48 -6.31 6.29
CA PHE A 330 -1.40 -6.03 5.19
C PHE A 330 -2.74 -6.74 5.36
N LEU A 331 -2.73 -8.00 5.80
CA LEU A 331 -3.94 -8.73 6.16
C LEU A 331 -4.70 -8.01 7.29
N TYR A 332 -4.00 -7.58 8.35
CA TYR A 332 -4.60 -6.81 9.44
C TYR A 332 -5.26 -5.51 8.96
N LEU A 333 -4.54 -4.72 8.16
CA LEU A 333 -5.06 -3.46 7.60
C LEU A 333 -6.28 -3.68 6.71
N GLY A 334 -6.27 -4.72 5.87
CA GLY A 334 -7.41 -5.10 5.05
C GLY A 334 -8.66 -5.40 5.89
N VAL A 335 -8.53 -6.25 6.93
CA VAL A 335 -9.65 -6.58 7.81
C VAL A 335 -10.12 -5.37 8.62
N MET A 336 -9.21 -4.56 9.17
CA MET A 336 -9.59 -3.40 9.98
C MET A 336 -10.30 -2.32 9.15
N ASN A 337 -9.86 -2.10 7.91
CA ASN A 337 -10.51 -1.12 7.04
C ASN A 337 -11.97 -1.51 6.73
N LEU A 338 -12.28 -2.81 6.55
CA LEU A 338 -13.65 -3.28 6.32
C LEU A 338 -14.60 -2.98 7.50
N THR A 339 -14.10 -3.02 8.75
CA THR A 339 -14.95 -2.79 9.94
C THR A 339 -15.53 -1.37 10.00
N GLY A 340 -14.86 -0.39 9.39
CA GLY A 340 -15.27 1.02 9.39
C GLY A 340 -16.19 1.43 8.25
N VAL A 341 -16.47 0.54 7.29
CA VAL A 341 -17.25 0.85 6.08
C VAL A 341 -18.73 0.53 6.31
N GLN A 342 -19.63 1.50 6.10
CA GLN A 342 -21.06 1.29 6.34
C GLN A 342 -21.66 0.28 5.38
N PHE A 343 -21.19 0.24 4.14
CA PHE A 343 -21.58 -0.80 3.17
C PHE A 343 -21.36 -2.22 3.72
N VAL A 344 -20.20 -2.48 4.33
CA VAL A 344 -19.89 -3.79 4.94
C VAL A 344 -20.75 -4.05 6.17
N GLN A 345 -20.96 -3.05 7.02
CA GLN A 345 -21.85 -3.16 8.18
C GLN A 345 -23.28 -3.51 7.76
N ARG A 346 -23.78 -2.93 6.66
CA ARG A 346 -25.09 -3.27 6.07
C ARG A 346 -25.13 -4.67 5.49
N ILE A 347 -24.07 -5.13 4.82
CA ILE A 347 -23.97 -6.52 4.38
C ILE A 347 -24.07 -7.48 5.58
N ILE A 348 -23.36 -7.18 6.67
CA ILE A 348 -23.40 -7.98 7.89
C ILE A 348 -24.80 -7.98 8.52
N LEU A 349 -25.52 -6.86 8.48
CA LEU A 349 -26.89 -6.76 9.01
C LEU A 349 -27.89 -7.71 8.33
N PHE A 350 -27.69 -8.09 7.07
CA PHE A 350 -28.52 -9.12 6.43
C PHE A 350 -28.42 -10.49 7.11
N PHE A 351 -27.32 -10.76 7.81
CA PHE A 351 -27.10 -12.01 8.54
C PHE A 351 -27.42 -11.91 10.03
N ILE A 352 -27.82 -10.74 10.53
CA ILE A 352 -28.18 -10.50 11.92
C ILE A 352 -29.71 -10.48 12.03
N PRO A 353 -30.32 -11.17 13.02
CA PRO A 353 -31.76 -11.06 13.24
C PRO A 353 -32.13 -9.65 13.70
N GLY A 354 -33.27 -9.12 13.24
CA GLY A 354 -33.69 -7.73 13.50
C GLY A 354 -33.69 -7.29 14.97
N LYS A 355 -33.85 -8.23 15.92
CA LYS A 355 -33.75 -7.98 17.36
C LYS A 355 -32.39 -7.41 17.82
N TYR A 356 -31.32 -7.67 17.06
CA TYR A 356 -29.96 -7.22 17.39
C TYR A 356 -29.48 -6.08 16.48
N PHE A 357 -30.40 -5.41 15.78
CA PHE A 357 -30.02 -4.25 14.98
C PHE A 357 -29.51 -3.13 15.90
N PRO A 358 -28.32 -2.58 15.62
CA PRO A 358 -27.79 -1.45 16.36
C PRO A 358 -28.62 -0.20 16.04
N ASP A 359 -28.71 0.75 16.98
CA ASP A 359 -29.34 2.04 16.72
C ASP A 359 -28.47 2.86 15.77
N THR A 360 -28.84 2.88 14.49
CA THR A 360 -28.19 3.63 13.42
C THR A 360 -29.25 4.34 12.57
N PRO A 361 -28.94 5.47 11.90
CA PRO A 361 -29.95 6.26 11.19
C PRO A 361 -30.67 5.51 10.05
N TYR A 362 -30.16 4.35 9.63
CA TYR A 362 -30.77 3.50 8.61
C TYR A 362 -31.45 2.23 9.17
N THR A 363 -31.32 1.98 10.47
CA THR A 363 -32.07 0.92 11.19
C THR A 363 -33.21 1.50 12.03
N GLU A 364 -33.14 2.78 12.41
CA GLU A 364 -34.19 3.50 13.14
C GLU A 364 -35.56 3.43 12.43
N SER A 365 -35.58 3.51 11.09
CA SER A 365 -36.82 3.45 10.29
C SER A 365 -37.39 2.04 10.07
N VAL A 366 -36.70 0.99 10.54
CA VAL A 366 -37.11 -0.42 10.37
C VAL A 366 -37.56 -1.03 11.71
N ILE A 367 -37.22 -0.37 12.82
CA ILE A 367 -37.56 -0.80 14.18
C ILE A 367 -38.89 -0.17 14.64
N GLU A 368 -39.33 0.92 14.02
CA GLU A 368 -40.73 1.41 14.04
C GLU A 368 -41.63 0.57 13.12
#